data_AF-X8AGG3-F1
#
_entry.id   AF-X8AGG3-F1
#
_cell.length_a   1.000
_cell.length_b   1.000
_cell.length_c   1.000
_cell.angle_alpha   90.00
_cell.angle_beta   90.00
_cell.angle_gamma   90.00
#
_symmetry.space_group_name_H-M   'P 1'
#
loop_
_entity.id
_entity.type
_entity.pdbx_description
1 polymer ?
#
loop_
_entity_poly.entity_id
_entity_poly.type
_entity_poly.pdbx_seq_one_letter_code
_entity_poly.pdbx_strand_id
1 'polypeptide(L)'
;MTDRIPLGVYALPGRISDPRLAIGQAQAAQRLGMSTLWLSERWGTKDFGVLAGAISQVTPTIQIASGITHFQSRHPALLASLAMTAQALSGGRMIIGVGRSVDAMWAAVGLPPATNASIVDYADIFRRLCRGERVRYDGPAGRYPGLRLNDVPDQPVPPLVWAAIGRRAWRWLAATSTVCCCTPFSPQTR
;
A
#
# COMPACT_ATOMS: atom_id res chain seq x y z
N MET A 1 -4.26 -13.61 -29.72
CA MET A 1 -3.87 -12.65 -28.67
C MET A 1 -3.25 -13.47 -27.55
N THR A 2 -1.93 -13.45 -27.39
CA THR A 2 -1.24 -14.34 -26.43
C THR A 2 -1.57 -13.86 -25.02
N ASP A 3 -2.18 -14.73 -24.23
CA ASP A 3 -2.60 -14.47 -22.85
C ASP A 3 -1.34 -14.29 -21.98
N ARG A 4 -0.83 -13.05 -21.89
CA ARG A 4 0.40 -12.75 -21.14
C ARG A 4 0.04 -12.52 -19.68
N ILE A 5 0.56 -13.40 -18.82
CA ILE A 5 0.47 -13.24 -17.37
C ILE A 5 1.18 -11.94 -16.98
N PRO A 6 0.51 -10.98 -16.31
CA PRO A 6 1.14 -9.73 -15.87
C PRO A 6 2.20 -10.03 -14.80
N LEU A 7 3.40 -9.49 -14.99
CA LEU A 7 4.52 -9.70 -14.06
C LEU A 7 4.78 -8.43 -13.26
N GLY A 8 5.02 -8.60 -11.96
CA GLY A 8 5.43 -7.54 -11.06
C GLY A 8 6.88 -7.70 -10.61
N VAL A 9 7.52 -6.59 -10.26
CA VAL A 9 8.89 -6.57 -9.72
C VAL A 9 8.98 -5.73 -8.46
N TYR A 10 9.84 -6.14 -7.53
CA TYR A 10 10.06 -5.46 -6.27
C TYR A 10 11.29 -4.56 -6.34
N ALA A 11 11.13 -3.26 -6.09
CA ALA A 11 12.23 -2.32 -6.04
C ALA A 11 12.87 -2.28 -4.65
N LEU A 12 14.17 -1.98 -4.64
CA LEU A 12 15.03 -1.93 -3.47
C LEU A 12 14.96 -3.22 -2.62
N PRO A 13 15.30 -4.42 -3.13
CA PRO A 13 15.35 -5.61 -2.29
C PRO A 13 16.40 -5.47 -1.17
N GLY A 14 16.10 -5.96 0.03
CA GLY A 14 17.05 -5.96 1.16
C GLY A 14 17.21 -4.62 1.89
N ARG A 15 18.40 -4.39 2.48
CA ARG A 15 18.78 -3.14 3.18
C ARG A 15 19.62 -2.29 2.23
N ILE A 16 19.09 -1.17 1.77
CA ILE A 16 19.74 -0.27 0.81
C ILE A 16 19.69 1.14 1.39
N SER A 17 20.84 1.82 1.46
CA SER A 17 20.94 3.19 1.96
C SER A 17 20.71 4.26 0.89
N ASP A 18 20.91 3.94 -0.39
CA ASP A 18 20.67 4.87 -1.49
C ASP A 18 19.28 4.66 -2.13
N PRO A 19 18.28 5.52 -1.84
CA PRO A 19 16.95 5.41 -2.42
C PRO A 19 16.91 5.70 -3.92
N ARG A 20 17.92 6.40 -4.48
CA ARG A 20 17.93 6.79 -5.89
C ARG A 20 17.98 5.59 -6.84
N LEU A 21 18.50 4.45 -6.36
CA LEU A 21 18.52 3.21 -7.12
C LEU A 21 17.12 2.75 -7.54
N ALA A 22 16.07 3.11 -6.79
CA ALA A 22 14.70 2.77 -7.13
C ALA A 22 14.25 3.39 -8.46
N ILE A 23 14.75 4.59 -8.80
CA ILE A 23 14.42 5.29 -10.06
C ILE A 23 14.93 4.48 -11.25
N GLY A 24 16.21 4.05 -11.20
CA GLY A 24 16.80 3.23 -12.26
C GLY A 24 16.14 1.86 -12.39
N GLN A 25 15.79 1.23 -11.25
CA GLN A 25 15.06 -0.03 -11.23
C GLN A 25 13.66 0.11 -11.83
N ALA A 26 12.94 1.19 -11.54
CA ALA A 26 11.62 1.46 -12.09
C ALA A 26 11.65 1.64 -13.63
N GLN A 27 12.61 2.41 -14.13
CA GLN A 27 12.78 2.58 -15.58
C GLN A 27 13.15 1.26 -16.27
N ALA A 28 14.03 0.46 -15.65
CA ALA A 28 14.38 -0.87 -16.16
C ALA A 28 13.17 -1.81 -16.18
N ALA A 29 12.39 -1.86 -15.09
CA ALA A 29 11.17 -2.64 -15.00
C ALA A 29 10.18 -2.31 -16.13
N GLN A 30 9.97 -1.02 -16.41
CA GLN A 30 9.09 -0.60 -17.50
C GLN A 30 9.64 -1.02 -18.88
N ARG A 31 10.94 -0.84 -19.13
CA ARG A 31 11.56 -1.28 -20.40
C ARG A 31 11.43 -2.79 -20.62
N LEU A 32 11.44 -3.56 -19.53
CA LEU A 32 11.24 -5.02 -19.55
C LEU A 32 9.77 -5.43 -19.67
N GLY A 33 8.83 -4.47 -19.71
CA GLY A 33 7.40 -4.75 -19.84
C GLY A 33 6.75 -5.28 -18.56
N MET A 34 7.33 -5.01 -17.39
CA MET A 34 6.69 -5.32 -16.11
C MET A 34 5.40 -4.51 -15.95
N SER A 35 4.35 -5.14 -15.43
CA SER A 35 3.05 -4.53 -15.22
C SER A 35 2.98 -3.71 -13.94
N THR A 36 3.69 -4.15 -12.89
CA THR A 36 3.62 -3.52 -11.56
C THR A 36 5.00 -3.43 -10.89
N LEU A 37 5.30 -2.27 -10.31
CA LEU A 37 6.45 -2.05 -9.45
C LEU A 37 5.98 -2.00 -7.99
N TRP A 38 6.50 -2.89 -7.16
CA TRP A 38 6.20 -2.97 -5.73
C TRP A 38 7.28 -2.27 -4.89
N LEU A 39 6.85 -1.41 -3.98
CA LEU A 39 7.70 -0.63 -3.09
C LEU A 39 7.50 -1.05 -1.63
N SER A 40 8.60 -1.29 -0.91
CA SER A 40 8.51 -1.46 0.55
C SER A 40 8.18 -0.14 1.24
N GLU A 41 7.41 -0.21 2.32
CA GLU A 41 7.53 0.76 3.40
C GLU A 41 8.46 0.22 4.49
N ARG A 42 9.55 0.93 4.79
CA ARG A 42 10.40 0.67 5.96
C ARG A 42 10.97 1.99 6.47
N TRP A 43 11.05 2.15 7.78
CA TRP A 43 11.68 3.33 8.38
C TRP A 43 13.14 3.45 7.93
N GLY A 44 13.51 4.63 7.41
CA GLY A 44 14.77 4.89 6.74
C GLY A 44 14.56 5.33 5.29
N THR A 45 15.22 4.67 4.35
CA THR A 45 15.33 5.07 2.93
C THR A 45 14.21 4.49 2.05
N LYS A 46 13.13 4.03 2.66
CA LYS A 46 12.02 3.32 2.00
C LYS A 46 10.67 3.88 2.43
N ASP A 47 10.56 5.21 2.43
CA ASP A 47 9.24 5.84 2.52
C ASP A 47 8.49 5.63 1.20
N PHE A 48 7.32 5.00 1.29
CA PHE A 48 6.51 4.65 0.12
C PHE A 48 6.05 5.90 -0.65
N GLY A 49 5.60 6.94 0.04
CA GLY A 49 5.03 8.13 -0.60
C GLY A 49 6.08 8.89 -1.41
N VAL A 50 7.25 9.10 -0.82
CA VAL A 50 8.38 9.78 -1.49
C VAL A 50 8.83 8.99 -2.73
N LEU A 51 9.02 7.69 -2.59
CA LEU A 51 9.44 6.83 -3.72
C LEU A 51 8.39 6.76 -4.81
N ALA A 52 7.11 6.59 -4.46
CA ALA A 52 6.03 6.53 -5.43
C ALA A 52 5.88 7.85 -6.21
N GLY A 53 5.99 8.99 -5.53
CA GLY A 53 6.03 10.30 -6.17
C GLY A 53 7.16 10.40 -7.19
N ALA A 54 8.40 10.13 -6.78
CA ALA A 54 9.56 10.19 -7.69
C ALA A 54 9.44 9.22 -8.88
N ILE A 55 9.03 7.98 -8.62
CA ILE A 55 8.91 6.93 -9.65
C ILE A 55 7.79 7.23 -10.64
N SER A 56 6.67 7.81 -10.18
CA SER A 56 5.55 8.15 -11.06
C SER A 56 5.95 9.12 -12.17
N GLN A 57 6.96 9.97 -11.94
CA GLN A 57 7.43 10.96 -12.90
C GLN A 57 8.41 10.39 -13.94
N VAL A 58 9.04 9.24 -13.65
CA VAL A 58 10.01 8.61 -14.58
C VAL A 58 9.46 7.34 -15.24
N THR A 59 8.24 6.95 -14.90
CA THR A 59 7.56 5.79 -15.50
C THR A 59 6.15 6.17 -15.95
N PRO A 60 5.88 6.32 -17.26
CA PRO A 60 4.55 6.68 -17.78
C PRO A 60 3.46 5.61 -17.64
N THR A 61 3.80 4.31 -17.61
CA THR A 61 2.78 3.25 -17.80
C THR A 61 2.73 2.19 -16.71
N ILE A 62 3.84 1.90 -16.02
CA ILE A 62 3.88 0.83 -15.02
C ILE A 62 2.99 1.16 -13.82
N GLN A 63 2.26 0.19 -13.27
CA GLN A 63 1.55 0.40 -12.00
C GLN A 63 2.54 0.52 -10.84
N ILE A 64 2.22 1.34 -9.85
CA ILE A 64 3.05 1.55 -8.66
C ILE A 64 2.24 1.05 -7.47
N ALA A 65 2.78 0.09 -6.73
CA ALA A 65 2.09 -0.56 -5.63
C ALA A 65 2.90 -0.50 -4.33
N SER A 66 2.25 -0.26 -3.18
CA SER A 66 2.88 -0.55 -1.90
C SER A 66 2.85 -2.07 -1.63
N GLY A 67 3.98 -2.64 -1.26
CA GLY A 67 4.13 -4.03 -0.84
C GLY A 67 4.87 -4.17 0.49
N ILE A 68 4.34 -3.69 1.61
CA ILE A 68 3.07 -2.98 1.85
C ILE A 68 3.33 -1.64 2.57
N THR A 69 2.32 -0.76 2.63
CA THR A 69 2.24 0.36 3.59
C THR A 69 1.38 -0.05 4.78
N HIS A 70 1.44 0.71 5.87
CA HIS A 70 0.75 0.33 7.11
C HIS A 70 -0.33 1.34 7.51
N PHE A 71 -1.47 0.83 7.97
CA PHE A 71 -2.48 1.67 8.62
C PHE A 71 -2.04 2.12 10.02
N GLN A 72 -1.30 1.27 10.74
CA GLN A 72 -0.90 1.52 12.12
C GLN A 72 0.04 2.73 12.24
N SER A 73 0.98 2.90 11.31
CA SER A 73 1.97 4.00 11.35
C SER A 73 1.57 5.24 10.58
N ARG A 74 0.48 5.22 9.80
CA ARG A 74 0.02 6.36 8.99
C ARG A 74 -1.41 6.70 9.32
N HIS A 75 -1.65 7.83 9.98
CA HIS A 75 -2.99 8.37 10.25
C HIS A 75 -3.91 8.31 9.00
N PRO A 76 -5.22 7.98 9.12
CA PRO A 76 -6.03 7.65 7.94
C PRO A 76 -6.09 8.78 6.92
N ALA A 77 -6.17 10.02 7.39
CA ALA A 77 -6.15 11.20 6.54
C ALA A 77 -4.82 11.37 5.79
N LEU A 78 -3.68 11.06 6.41
CA LEU A 78 -2.36 11.17 5.76
C LEU A 78 -2.19 10.09 4.70
N LEU A 79 -2.64 8.87 4.97
CA LEU A 79 -2.58 7.80 3.96
C LEU A 79 -3.53 8.06 2.79
N ALA A 80 -4.76 8.54 3.06
CA ALA A 80 -5.71 8.91 2.01
C ALA A 80 -5.18 10.08 1.15
N SER A 81 -4.60 11.10 1.80
CA SER A 81 -3.93 12.20 1.09
C SER A 81 -2.78 11.71 0.22
N LEU A 82 -1.87 10.89 0.77
CA LEU A 82 -0.77 10.28 0.02
C LEU A 82 -1.29 9.52 -1.20
N ALA A 83 -2.29 8.66 -0.98
CA ALA A 83 -2.84 7.81 -2.02
C ALA A 83 -3.43 8.64 -3.16
N MET A 84 -4.28 9.63 -2.86
CA MET A 84 -4.91 10.47 -3.89
C MET A 84 -3.92 11.41 -4.58
N THR A 85 -2.98 12.00 -3.86
CA THR A 85 -1.91 12.82 -4.45
C THR A 85 -1.06 11.99 -5.41
N ALA A 86 -0.58 10.83 -4.97
CA ALA A 86 0.19 9.94 -5.84
C ALA A 86 -0.67 9.40 -6.98
N GLN A 87 -1.99 9.29 -6.77
CA GLN A 87 -2.87 8.84 -7.82
C GLN A 87 -3.00 9.85 -8.96
N ALA A 88 -3.08 11.14 -8.61
CA ALA A 88 -3.02 12.24 -9.57
C ALA A 88 -1.66 12.33 -10.27
N LEU A 89 -0.55 12.24 -9.52
CA LEU A 89 0.81 12.28 -10.09
C LEU A 89 1.07 11.14 -11.08
N SER A 90 0.49 9.97 -10.83
CA SER A 90 0.68 8.79 -11.67
C SER A 90 -0.38 8.63 -12.77
N GLY A 91 -1.46 9.42 -12.79
CA GLY A 91 -2.54 9.31 -13.77
C GLY A 91 -3.27 7.96 -13.70
N GLY A 92 -3.78 7.59 -12.52
CA GLY A 92 -4.60 6.37 -12.36
C GLY A 92 -3.83 5.06 -12.09
N ARG A 93 -2.50 5.08 -11.91
CA ARG A 93 -1.65 3.88 -11.77
C ARG A 93 -1.27 3.42 -10.36
N MET A 94 -1.87 3.95 -9.29
CA MET A 94 -1.45 3.66 -7.91
C MET A 94 -2.25 2.52 -7.33
N ILE A 95 -1.59 1.64 -6.58
CA ILE A 95 -2.20 0.54 -5.83
C ILE A 95 -1.72 0.61 -4.39
N ILE A 96 -2.64 0.56 -3.44
CA ILE A 96 -2.32 0.64 -2.02
C ILE A 96 -2.41 -0.78 -1.43
N GLY A 97 -1.27 -1.44 -1.30
CA GLY A 97 -1.15 -2.67 -0.55
C GLY A 97 -0.98 -2.42 0.95
N VAL A 98 -1.82 -3.07 1.75
CA VAL A 98 -1.86 -2.95 3.22
C VAL A 98 -1.85 -4.31 3.89
N GLY A 99 -1.51 -4.34 5.18
CA GLY A 99 -1.53 -5.57 5.97
C GLY A 99 -1.19 -5.29 7.43
N ARG A 100 -1.32 -6.33 8.26
CA ARG A 100 -1.18 -6.24 9.72
C ARG A 100 0.24 -5.92 10.20
N SER A 101 1.25 -6.24 9.39
CA SER A 101 2.65 -6.30 9.83
C SER A 101 2.81 -7.21 11.06
N VAL A 102 3.88 -7.03 11.83
CA VAL A 102 4.24 -7.86 12.99
C VAL A 102 3.97 -7.09 14.28
N ASP A 103 3.21 -7.67 15.22
CA ASP A 103 2.82 -7.00 16.46
C ASP A 103 4.01 -6.51 17.31
N ALA A 104 5.13 -7.26 17.31
CA ALA A 104 6.35 -6.87 18.00
C ALA A 104 6.96 -5.55 17.46
N MET A 105 6.81 -5.27 16.16
CA MET A 105 7.26 -4.02 15.56
C MET A 105 6.43 -2.84 16.08
N TRP A 106 5.11 -3.01 16.19
CA TRP A 106 4.21 -1.97 16.70
C TRP A 106 4.44 -1.70 18.18
N ALA A 107 4.58 -2.75 18.99
CA ALA A 107 4.91 -2.62 20.40
C ALA A 107 6.22 -1.85 20.61
N ALA A 108 7.26 -2.11 19.80
CA ALA A 108 8.55 -1.45 19.89
C ALA A 108 8.51 0.07 19.63
N VAL A 109 7.49 0.56 18.92
CA VAL A 109 7.29 1.99 18.64
C VAL A 109 6.08 2.59 19.36
N GLY A 110 5.53 1.87 20.34
CA GLY A 110 4.41 2.34 21.15
C GLY A 110 3.06 2.41 20.41
N LEU A 111 2.91 1.67 19.32
CA LEU A 111 1.65 1.57 18.57
C LEU A 111 0.86 0.31 18.96
N PRO A 112 -0.49 0.37 18.91
CA PRO A 112 -1.32 -0.78 19.22
C PRO A 112 -1.17 -1.88 18.15
N PRO A 113 -1.40 -3.15 18.52
CA PRO A 113 -1.37 -4.25 17.55
C PRO A 113 -2.47 -4.09 16.50
N ALA A 114 -2.20 -4.61 15.31
CA ALA A 114 -3.14 -4.55 14.21
C ALA A 114 -4.14 -5.71 14.29
N THR A 115 -5.43 -5.42 14.45
CA THR A 115 -6.50 -6.44 14.43
C THR A 115 -7.22 -6.46 13.08
N ASN A 116 -7.84 -7.59 12.70
CA ASN A 116 -8.62 -7.65 11.46
C ASN A 116 -9.74 -6.59 11.45
N ALA A 117 -10.45 -6.41 12.58
CA ALA A 117 -11.47 -5.38 12.73
C ALA A 117 -10.90 -3.98 12.51
N SER A 118 -9.76 -3.65 13.14
CA SER A 118 -9.12 -2.34 12.96
C SER A 118 -8.76 -2.06 11.51
N ILE A 119 -8.27 -3.06 10.75
CA ILE A 119 -7.84 -2.84 9.36
C ILE A 119 -9.05 -2.75 8.41
N VAL A 120 -10.14 -3.48 8.65
CA VAL A 120 -11.39 -3.32 7.90
C VAL A 120 -11.92 -1.90 8.04
N ASP A 121 -12.02 -1.44 9.28
CA ASP A 121 -12.58 -0.13 9.57
C ASP A 121 -11.67 0.98 9.03
N TYR A 122 -10.35 0.80 9.13
CA TYR A 122 -9.39 1.71 8.50
C TYR A 122 -9.54 1.76 6.98
N ALA A 123 -9.78 0.61 6.34
CA ALA A 123 -9.98 0.53 4.90
C ALA A 123 -11.28 1.21 4.47
N ASP A 124 -12.34 1.16 5.28
CA ASP A 124 -13.57 1.93 5.06
C ASP A 124 -13.29 3.44 5.16
N ILE A 125 -12.71 3.88 6.29
CA ILE A 125 -12.34 5.29 6.52
C ILE A 125 -11.48 5.80 5.37
N PHE A 126 -10.44 5.05 4.98
CA PHE A 126 -9.55 5.39 3.87
C PHE A 126 -10.33 5.60 2.57
N ARG A 127 -11.18 4.66 2.15
CA ARG A 127 -11.94 4.76 0.90
C ARG A 127 -12.88 5.96 0.89
N ARG A 128 -13.56 6.21 2.01
CA ARG A 128 -14.48 7.35 2.16
C ARG A 128 -13.74 8.68 2.08
N LEU A 129 -12.59 8.79 2.75
CA LEU A 129 -11.73 9.98 2.66
C LEU A 129 -11.21 10.21 1.23
N CYS A 130 -10.80 9.15 0.52
CA CYS A 130 -10.40 9.23 -0.88
C CYS A 130 -11.54 9.66 -1.82
N ARG A 131 -12.81 9.51 -1.43
CA ARG A 131 -13.98 10.04 -2.15
C ARG A 131 -14.35 11.47 -1.73
N GLY A 132 -13.57 12.10 -0.84
CA GLY A 132 -13.86 13.44 -0.32
C GLY A 132 -15.00 13.48 0.71
N GLU A 133 -15.47 12.33 1.18
CA GLU A 133 -16.51 12.25 2.19
C GLU A 133 -16.02 12.78 3.54
N ARG A 134 -16.97 13.29 4.34
CA ARG A 134 -16.72 13.57 5.76
C ARG A 134 -16.94 12.30 6.57
N VAL A 135 -15.95 11.92 7.36
CA VAL A 135 -15.98 10.72 8.21
C VAL A 135 -15.97 11.11 9.67
N ARG A 136 -16.92 10.58 10.44
CA ARG A 136 -16.86 10.51 11.90
C ARG A 136 -16.84 9.04 12.28
N TYR A 137 -15.95 8.65 13.18
CA TYR A 137 -15.75 7.24 13.50
C TYR A 137 -15.30 7.05 14.95
N ASP A 138 -15.81 6.02 15.60
CA ASP A 138 -15.41 5.58 16.95
C ASP A 138 -15.49 4.05 16.98
N GLY A 139 -14.34 3.38 17.06
CA GLY A 139 -14.27 1.93 16.97
C GLY A 139 -12.86 1.34 16.91
N PRO A 140 -12.70 0.08 16.46
CA PRO A 140 -11.42 -0.64 16.38
C PRO A 140 -10.26 0.09 15.68
N ALA A 141 -10.52 0.99 14.73
CA ALA A 141 -9.49 1.77 14.03
C ALA A 141 -9.07 3.05 14.78
N GLY A 142 -9.67 3.32 15.94
CA GLY A 142 -9.44 4.51 16.76
C GLY A 142 -10.67 5.41 16.85
N ARG A 143 -10.47 6.64 17.35
CA ARG A 143 -11.53 7.63 17.50
C ARG A 143 -11.22 8.88 16.70
N TYR A 144 -12.10 9.21 15.76
CA TYR A 144 -11.95 10.31 14.82
C TYR A 144 -13.23 11.18 14.82
N PRO A 145 -13.23 12.31 15.56
CA PRO A 145 -14.40 13.17 15.70
C PRO A 145 -14.90 13.81 14.40
N GLY A 146 -14.02 13.95 13.41
CA GLY A 146 -14.32 14.48 12.08
C GLY A 146 -13.08 14.54 11.21
N LEU A 147 -13.09 13.77 10.12
CA LEU A 147 -12.05 13.75 9.08
C LEU A 147 -12.65 14.11 7.73
N ARG A 148 -11.90 14.86 6.93
CA ARG A 148 -12.22 15.15 5.53
C ARG A 148 -10.94 15.60 4.82
N LEU A 149 -10.78 15.27 3.55
CA LEU A 149 -9.77 15.87 2.68
C LEU A 149 -10.38 17.06 1.92
N ASN A 150 -9.67 18.19 1.85
CA ASN A 150 -10.23 19.43 1.29
C ASN A 150 -9.92 19.65 -0.20
N ASP A 151 -8.95 18.92 -0.79
CA ASP A 151 -8.52 19.09 -2.18
C ASP A 151 -8.31 17.71 -2.84
N VAL A 152 -9.38 16.91 -2.91
CA VAL A 152 -9.31 15.58 -3.51
C VAL A 152 -9.26 15.70 -5.02
N PRO A 153 -8.20 15.23 -5.70
CA PRO A 153 -8.11 15.27 -7.15
C PRO A 153 -9.16 14.38 -7.80
N ASP A 154 -9.63 14.77 -8.99
CA ASP A 154 -10.54 13.96 -9.81
C ASP A 154 -9.78 12.78 -10.44
N GLN A 155 -9.66 11.71 -9.64
CA GLN A 155 -8.99 10.47 -9.98
C GLN A 155 -9.77 9.31 -9.35
N PRO A 156 -9.72 8.11 -9.95
CA PRO A 156 -10.30 6.94 -9.32
C PRO A 156 -9.59 6.67 -7.98
N VAL A 157 -10.37 6.23 -6.98
CA VAL A 157 -9.81 5.79 -5.70
C VAL A 157 -8.84 4.62 -5.97
N PRO A 158 -7.58 4.70 -5.52
CA PRO A 158 -6.61 3.62 -5.71
C PRO A 158 -7.14 2.28 -5.20
N PRO A 159 -6.96 1.18 -5.97
CA PRO A 159 -7.28 -0.15 -5.48
C PRO A 159 -6.53 -0.45 -4.18
N LEU A 160 -7.25 -0.99 -3.21
CA LEU A 160 -6.68 -1.47 -1.96
C LEU A 160 -6.47 -2.99 -2.06
N VAL A 161 -5.22 -3.43 -1.92
CA VAL A 161 -4.85 -4.87 -1.92
C VAL A 161 -4.31 -5.26 -0.56
N TRP A 162 -4.44 -6.53 -0.19
CA TRP A 162 -4.10 -6.99 1.16
C TRP A 162 -2.95 -7.97 1.11
N ALA A 163 -1.95 -7.78 1.97
CA ALA A 163 -0.99 -8.81 2.26
C ALA A 163 -1.53 -9.72 3.38
N ALA A 164 -1.61 -11.01 3.09
CA ALA A 164 -2.02 -12.02 4.04
C ALA A 164 -1.06 -13.20 4.03
N ILE A 165 -0.62 -13.58 5.23
CA ILE A 165 0.24 -14.74 5.45
C ILE A 165 -0.53 -15.75 6.31
N GLY A 166 -0.60 -16.98 5.84
CA GLY A 166 -1.20 -18.11 6.55
C GLY A 166 -2.70 -18.31 6.30
N ARG A 167 -3.14 -19.56 6.52
CA ARG A 167 -4.49 -20.06 6.19
C ARG A 167 -5.63 -19.22 6.78
N ARG A 168 -5.48 -18.72 8.01
CA ARG A 168 -6.52 -17.92 8.67
C ARG A 168 -6.72 -16.58 7.99
N ALA A 169 -5.63 -15.93 7.58
CA ALA A 169 -5.69 -14.66 6.87
C ALA A 169 -6.27 -14.82 5.45
N TRP A 170 -5.95 -15.92 4.76
CA TRP A 170 -6.51 -16.20 3.43
C TRP A 170 -8.02 -16.45 3.45
N ARG A 171 -8.51 -17.25 4.41
CA ARG A 171 -9.95 -17.48 4.57
C ARG A 171 -10.70 -16.18 4.84
N TRP A 172 -10.09 -15.32 5.66
CA TRP A 172 -10.65 -14.01 5.96
C TRP A 172 -10.69 -13.11 4.70
N LEU A 173 -9.63 -13.07 3.89
CA LEU A 173 -9.62 -12.30 2.64
C LEU A 173 -10.61 -12.84 1.59
N ALA A 174 -10.71 -14.16 1.45
CA ALA A 174 -11.64 -14.80 0.52
C ALA A 174 -13.10 -14.42 0.82
N ALA A 175 -13.44 -14.19 2.10
CA ALA A 175 -14.76 -13.72 2.50
C ALA A 175 -15.00 -12.21 2.22
N THR A 176 -13.95 -11.44 1.89
CA THR A 176 -14.00 -9.99 1.67
C THR A 176 -13.74 -9.57 0.22
N SER A 177 -13.70 -10.53 -0.72
CA SER A 177 -13.49 -10.30 -2.16
C SER A 177 -12.32 -9.36 -2.49
N THR A 178 -11.20 -9.44 -1.75
CA THR A 178 -10.04 -8.55 -1.97
C THR A 178 -8.79 -9.27 -2.48
N VAL A 179 -8.08 -8.62 -3.40
CA VAL A 179 -6.85 -9.12 -4.05
C VAL A 179 -5.71 -9.23 -3.03
N CYS A 180 -4.99 -10.36 -3.07
CA CYS A 180 -3.94 -10.71 -2.12
C CYS A 180 -2.53 -10.52 -2.72
N CYS A 181 -1.65 -9.80 -2.02
CA CYS A 181 -0.21 -9.78 -2.30
C CYS A 181 0.47 -10.87 -1.45
N CYS A 182 0.92 -11.95 -2.09
CA CYS A 182 1.61 -13.05 -1.42
C CYS A 182 3.12 -12.87 -1.49
N THR A 183 3.79 -12.71 -0.34
CA THR A 183 5.23 -12.99 -0.26
C THR A 183 5.43 -14.51 -0.29
N PRO A 184 6.35 -15.06 -1.11
CA PRO A 184 6.64 -16.48 -1.10
C PRO A 184 7.11 -16.90 0.30
N PHE A 185 6.37 -17.83 0.90
CA PHE A 185 6.73 -18.47 2.16
C PHE A 185 7.78 -19.54 1.84
N SER A 186 9.00 -19.43 2.37
CA SER A 186 9.89 -20.59 2.40
C SER A 186 9.24 -21.63 3.32
N PRO A 187 9.00 -22.87 2.88
CA PRO A 187 8.53 -23.91 3.80
C PRO A 187 9.58 -24.01 4.91
N GLN A 188 9.19 -23.67 6.14
CA GLN A 188 10.00 -24.02 7.30
C GLN A 188 10.06 -25.54 7.34
N THR A 189 11.21 -26.10 6.93
CA THR A 189 11.59 -27.46 7.31
C THR A 189 11.60 -27.49 8.83
N ARG A 190 10.72 -28.33 9.38
CA ARG A 190 10.84 -28.78 10.77
C ARG A 190 12.14 -29.54 10.95
#